data_AF-A0AAU5SGR1-F1
#
_entry.id   AF-A0AAU5SGR1-F1
#
_cell.length_a   1.000
_cell.length_b   1.000
_cell.length_c   1.000
_cell.angle_alpha   90.00
_cell.angle_beta   90.00
_cell.angle_gamma   90.00
#
_symmetry.space_group_name_H-M   'P 1'
#
loop_
_entity.id
_entity.type
_entity.pdbx_description
1 polymer ?
#
loop_
_entity_poly.entity_id
_entity_poly.type
_entity_poly.pdbx_seq_one_letter_code
_entity_poly.pdbx_strand_id
1 'polypeptide(L)'
;MTFRGTSVPAEPGQSVAAALVAAGILDWRTTRGAGRPRGLFCGIGVCFDCLITIDGARAERACLIPAADGMRLGDALEPGEDDPPGRDGDGERDDASDDADGEENGDAAHP
;
A
#
# COMPACT_ATOMS: atom_id res chain seq x y z
N MET A 1 4.14 22.78 -2.26
CA MET A 1 4.01 22.01 -0.99
C MET A 1 5.40 21.72 -0.41
N THR A 2 5.53 21.17 0.80
CA THR A 2 6.83 20.87 1.43
C THR A 2 6.87 19.42 1.91
N PHE A 3 7.89 18.65 1.53
CA PHE A 3 8.14 17.30 2.02
C PHE A 3 9.37 17.28 2.94
N ARG A 4 9.19 16.92 4.22
CA ARG A 4 10.28 16.89 5.23
C ARG A 4 11.16 18.16 5.21
N GLY A 5 10.52 19.33 5.13
CA GLY A 5 11.21 20.62 5.07
C GLY A 5 11.77 21.03 3.70
N THR A 6 11.72 20.16 2.70
CA THR A 6 12.15 20.45 1.32
C THR A 6 10.97 20.88 0.46
N SER A 7 11.12 22.00 -0.26
CA SER A 7 10.08 22.48 -1.18
C SER A 7 9.88 21.49 -2.32
N VAL A 8 8.61 21.14 -2.59
CA VAL A 8 8.21 20.28 -3.71
C VAL A 8 7.25 21.06 -4.59
N PRO A 9 7.61 21.33 -5.86
CA PRO A 9 6.70 21.95 -6.81
C PRO A 9 5.55 20.99 -7.15
N ALA A 10 4.37 21.54 -7.37
CA ALA A 10 3.20 20.80 -7.82
C ALA A 10 2.56 21.57 -8.97
N GLU A 11 2.30 20.87 -10.07
CA GLU A 11 1.57 21.39 -11.22
C GLU A 11 0.05 21.30 -10.97
N PRO A 12 -0.74 22.22 -11.53
CA PRO A 12 -2.19 22.18 -11.43
C PRO A 12 -2.76 20.82 -11.86
N GLY A 13 -3.61 20.23 -11.01
CA GLY A 13 -4.26 18.94 -11.26
C GLY A 13 -3.43 17.71 -10.88
N GLN A 14 -2.19 17.86 -10.40
CA GLN A 14 -1.45 16.74 -9.84
C GLN A 14 -2.04 16.28 -8.50
N SER A 15 -1.94 14.97 -8.24
CA SER A 15 -2.04 14.47 -6.87
C SER A 15 -0.73 14.70 -6.11
N VAL A 16 -0.80 14.64 -4.78
CA VAL A 16 0.37 14.70 -3.90
C VAL A 16 1.43 13.68 -4.32
N ALA A 17 1.02 12.44 -4.60
CA ALA A 17 1.96 11.41 -5.06
C ALA A 17 2.58 11.73 -6.42
N ALA A 18 1.79 12.26 -7.37
CA ALA A 18 2.30 12.62 -8.70
C ALA A 18 3.35 13.73 -8.61
N ALA A 19 3.13 14.73 -7.76
CA ALA A 19 4.07 15.83 -7.57
C ALA A 19 5.35 15.38 -6.83
N LEU A 20 5.27 14.46 -5.86
CA LEU A 20 6.45 13.84 -5.25
C LEU A 20 7.29 13.07 -6.27
N VAL A 21 6.65 12.23 -7.09
CA VAL A 21 7.33 11.46 -8.13
C VAL A 21 7.96 12.38 -9.18
N ALA A 22 7.26 13.45 -9.60
CA ALA A 22 7.80 14.44 -10.53
C ALA A 22 9.04 15.15 -9.98
N ALA A 23 9.12 15.33 -8.66
CA ALA A 23 10.29 15.87 -7.97
C ALA A 23 11.40 14.82 -7.70
N GLY A 24 11.25 13.58 -8.18
CA GLY A 24 12.23 12.50 -8.00
C GLY A 24 12.15 11.80 -6.65
N ILE A 25 11.14 12.07 -5.84
CA ILE A 25 10.91 11.42 -4.55
C ILE A 25 10.02 10.19 -4.79
N LEU A 26 10.64 9.01 -4.80
CA LEU A 26 9.94 7.76 -5.14
C LEU A 26 9.53 6.95 -3.90
N ASP A 27 10.15 7.23 -2.76
CA ASP A 27 9.85 6.62 -1.48
C ASP A 27 9.71 7.67 -0.40
N TRP A 28 8.73 7.47 0.48
CA TRP A 28 8.44 8.39 1.59
C TRP A 28 8.06 7.68 2.88
N ARG A 29 7.84 6.37 2.84
CA ARG A 29 7.70 5.49 4.01
C ARG A 29 8.48 4.20 3.80
N THR A 30 8.62 3.41 4.85
CA THR A 30 9.17 2.05 4.76
C THR A 30 8.22 1.04 5.36
N THR A 31 8.26 -0.22 4.92
CA THR A 31 7.51 -1.30 5.57
C THR A 31 8.02 -1.51 7.00
N ARG A 32 7.12 -1.86 7.92
CA ARG A 32 7.52 -2.32 9.26
C ARG A 32 8.37 -3.59 9.14
N GLY A 33 9.41 -3.72 9.98
CA GLY A 33 10.31 -4.87 9.98
C GLY A 33 11.42 -4.77 8.93
N ALA A 34 11.12 -5.15 7.68
CA ALA A 34 12.13 -5.27 6.61
C ALA A 34 12.62 -3.94 6.02
N GLY A 35 12.03 -2.80 6.41
CA GLY A 35 12.49 -1.47 6.00
C GLY A 35 12.40 -1.20 4.50
N ARG A 36 11.56 -1.92 3.75
CA ARG A 36 11.49 -1.79 2.30
C ARG A 36 10.87 -0.44 1.93
N PRO A 37 11.47 0.35 1.02
CA PRO A 37 10.96 1.65 0.63
C PRO A 37 9.60 1.51 -0.06
N ARG A 38 8.66 2.40 0.27
CA ARG A 38 7.32 2.45 -0.32
C ARG A 38 6.98 3.88 -0.73
N GLY A 39 6.26 3.98 -1.84
CA GLY A 39 5.75 5.22 -2.40
C GLY A 39 4.63 4.96 -3.40
N LEU A 40 4.62 5.65 -4.54
CA LEU A 40 3.58 5.45 -5.55
C LEU A 40 3.76 4.10 -6.27
N PHE A 41 2.71 3.28 -6.25
CA PHE A 41 2.65 2.03 -7.02
C PHE A 41 1.43 1.99 -7.96
N CYS A 42 0.22 1.79 -7.43
CA CYS A 42 -0.97 1.61 -8.28
C CYS A 42 -1.61 2.92 -8.81
N GLY A 43 -1.36 4.06 -8.17
CA GLY A 43 -1.99 5.35 -8.53
C GLY A 43 -3.49 5.48 -8.28
N ILE A 44 -4.19 4.39 -7.94
CA ILE A 44 -5.66 4.34 -7.81
C ILE A 44 -6.15 4.11 -6.36
N GLY A 45 -5.22 4.04 -5.40
CA GLY A 45 -5.55 3.97 -3.97
C GLY A 45 -5.92 2.59 -3.42
N VAL A 46 -5.74 1.51 -4.18
CA VAL A 46 -6.05 0.13 -3.76
C VAL A 46 -4.87 -0.57 -3.04
N CYS A 47 -3.63 -0.21 -3.37
CA CYS A 47 -2.44 -0.93 -2.86
C CYS A 47 -1.92 -0.45 -1.50
N PHE A 48 -2.37 0.72 -1.02
CA PHE A 48 -1.88 1.34 0.22
C PHE A 48 -0.35 1.60 0.31
N ASP A 49 0.39 1.52 -0.79
CA ASP A 49 1.82 1.82 -0.75
C ASP A 49 2.15 3.32 -0.65
N CYS A 50 1.28 4.17 -1.20
CA CYS A 50 1.45 5.62 -1.24
C CYS A 50 1.07 6.35 0.07
N LEU A 51 1.01 5.66 1.21
CA LEU A 51 0.62 6.26 2.48
C LEU A 51 1.62 7.34 2.90
N ILE A 52 1.12 8.50 3.30
CA ILE A 52 1.91 9.62 3.79
C ILE A 52 1.15 10.33 4.91
N THR A 53 1.84 11.18 5.67
CA THR A 53 1.18 12.13 6.56
C THR A 53 1.05 13.48 5.85
N ILE A 54 -0.13 14.10 5.92
CA ILE A 54 -0.43 15.42 5.34
C ILE A 54 -1.00 16.31 6.43
N ASP A 55 -0.32 17.42 6.73
CA ASP A 55 -0.78 18.41 7.72
C ASP A 55 -1.17 17.78 9.08
N GLY A 56 -0.48 16.70 9.47
CA GLY A 56 -0.71 15.95 10.71
C GLY A 56 -1.66 14.76 10.58
N ALA A 57 -2.46 14.66 9.51
CA ALA A 57 -3.30 13.50 9.23
C ALA A 57 -2.44 12.34 8.70
N ARG A 58 -2.42 11.22 9.43
CA ARG A 58 -1.60 10.04 9.11
C ARG A 58 -2.33 9.11 8.13
N ALA A 59 -1.56 8.22 7.50
CA ALA A 59 -2.07 7.16 6.63
C ALA A 59 -2.96 7.67 5.48
N GLU A 60 -2.65 8.85 4.97
CA GLU A 60 -3.34 9.45 3.83
C GLU A 60 -2.83 8.85 2.52
N ARG A 61 -3.75 8.54 1.60
CA ARG A 61 -3.42 7.99 0.28
C ARG A 61 -3.03 9.13 -0.65
N ALA A 62 -1.73 9.43 -0.72
CA ALA A 62 -1.18 10.52 -1.52
C ALA A 62 -1.61 10.49 -3.00
N CYS A 63 -1.90 9.31 -3.57
CA CYS A 63 -2.35 9.20 -4.95
C CYS A 63 -3.78 9.72 -5.20
N LEU A 64 -4.61 9.83 -4.17
CA LEU A 64 -6.00 10.28 -4.28
C LEU A 64 -6.19 11.75 -3.85
N ILE A 65 -5.16 12.37 -3.29
CA ILE A 65 -5.26 13.72 -2.71
C ILE A 65 -4.69 14.72 -3.71
N PRO A 66 -5.46 15.72 -4.17
CA PRO A 66 -4.95 16.79 -5.00
C PRO A 66 -3.84 17.55 -4.28
N ALA A 67 -2.73 17.82 -4.97
CA ALA A 67 -1.67 18.66 -4.43
C ALA A 67 -2.16 20.10 -4.29
N ALA A 68 -1.90 20.71 -3.14
CA ALA A 68 -2.19 22.11 -2.89
C ALA A 68 -0.98 22.83 -2.28
N ASP A 69 -0.96 24.15 -2.48
CA ASP A 69 0.05 25.00 -1.88
C ASP A 69 -0.06 25.01 -0.35
N GLY A 70 1.09 25.16 0.31
CA GLY A 70 1.17 25.19 1.76
C GLY A 70 1.12 23.83 2.48
N MET A 71 0.72 22.74 1.81
CA MET A 71 0.69 21.39 2.42
C MET A 71 2.06 20.99 2.98
N ARG A 72 2.06 20.40 4.18
CA ARG A 72 3.22 19.76 4.81
C ARG A 72 3.08 18.24 4.75
N LEU A 73 4.06 17.62 4.11
CA LEU A 73 4.13 16.20 3.84
C LEU A 73 5.30 15.57 4.61
N GLY A 74 5.10 14.33 5.05
CA GLY A 74 6.12 13.57 5.77
C GLY A 74 5.84 13.49 7.27
N ASP A 75 6.82 13.02 8.04
CA ASP A 75 6.61 12.52 9.40
C ASP A 75 5.88 13.55 10.28
N ALA A 76 4.80 13.09 10.93
CA ALA A 76 4.03 13.89 11.87
C ALA A 76 4.93 14.46 12.97
N LEU A 77 4.65 15.69 13.41
CA LEU A 77 5.15 16.24 14.67
C LEU A 77 4.77 15.25 15.80
N GLU A 78 5.77 14.58 16.36
CA GLU A 78 5.77 13.57 17.43
C GLU A 78 4.91 12.29 17.20
N PRO A 79 5.43 11.10 17.58
CA PRO A 79 4.66 9.86 17.52
C PRO A 79 3.55 9.86 18.58
N GLY A 80 2.30 9.82 18.12
CA GLY A 80 1.20 9.32 18.96
C GLY A 80 1.22 7.81 18.84
N GLU A 81 1.54 7.11 19.93
CA GLU A 81 1.27 5.69 20.10
C GLU A 81 -0.22 5.38 19.83
N ASP A 82 -0.51 4.15 19.42
CA ASP A 82 -1.84 3.58 19.08
C ASP A 82 -2.28 3.63 17.59
N ASP A 83 -1.47 3.04 16.69
CA ASP A 83 -2.00 2.43 15.47
C ASP A 83 -2.06 0.89 15.65
N PRO A 84 -3.25 0.28 15.75
CA PRO A 84 -3.37 -1.17 15.80
C PRO A 84 -2.92 -1.78 14.46
N PRO A 85 -2.28 -2.96 14.45
CA PRO A 85 -1.72 -3.53 13.22
C PRO A 85 -2.80 -3.74 12.16
N GLY A 86 -2.68 -3.00 11.06
CA GLY A 86 -3.38 -3.29 9.82
C GLY A 86 -3.06 -4.71 9.37
N ARG A 87 -4.11 -5.51 9.13
CA ARG A 87 -3.98 -6.87 8.62
C ARG A 87 -3.67 -6.81 7.13
N ASP A 88 -2.39 -6.72 6.79
CA ASP A 88 -1.94 -6.96 5.43
C ASP A 88 -2.02 -8.48 5.19
N GLY A 89 -3.12 -8.90 4.56
CA GLY A 89 -3.39 -10.28 4.20
C GLY A 89 -2.60 -10.70 2.97
N ASP A 90 -1.38 -11.18 3.18
CA ASP A 90 -0.68 -12.03 2.21
C ASP A 90 -1.33 -13.42 2.29
N GLY A 91 -2.39 -13.62 1.49
CA GLY A 91 -3.07 -14.91 1.39
C GLY A 91 -2.20 -15.94 0.68
N GLU A 92 -1.44 -16.70 1.47
CA GLU A 92 -0.91 -18.01 1.04
C GLU A 92 -2.14 -18.91 0.76
N ARG A 93 -2.44 -19.16 -0.52
CA ARG A 93 -3.41 -20.20 -0.90
C ARG A 93 -2.62 -21.48 -1.06
N ASP A 94 -2.69 -22.35 -0.06
CA ASP A 94 -2.20 -23.72 -0.15
C ASP A 94 -3.07 -24.50 -1.15
N ASP A 95 -2.54 -24.72 -2.35
CA ASP A 95 -3.04 -25.68 -3.33
C ASP A 95 -2.78 -27.11 -2.81
N ALA A 96 -3.69 -27.61 -1.98
CA ALA A 96 -3.78 -29.04 -1.66
C ALA A 96 -4.94 -29.65 -2.48
N SER A 97 -4.64 -30.03 -3.72
CA SER A 97 -5.45 -31.00 -4.45
C SER A 97 -5.17 -32.36 -3.82
N ASP A 98 -6.12 -32.86 -3.04
CA ASP A 98 -6.06 -34.21 -2.46
C ASP A 98 -6.37 -35.22 -3.57
N ASP A 99 -5.31 -35.83 -4.11
CA ASP A 99 -5.36 -37.05 -4.91
C ASP A 99 -5.89 -38.20 -4.04
N ALA A 100 -7.07 -38.70 -4.36
CA ALA A 100 -7.57 -39.98 -3.87
C ALA A 100 -7.89 -40.89 -5.08
N ASP A 101 -6.88 -41.65 -5.48
CA ASP A 101 -6.98 -42.87 -6.29
C ASP A 101 -7.68 -44.01 -5.53
N GLY A 102 -8.45 -44.82 -6.26
CA GLY A 102 -8.62 -46.26 -5.99
C GLY A 102 -9.96 -46.71 -5.39
N GLU A 103 -10.85 -47.31 -6.20
CA GLU A 103 -10.85 -48.77 -6.42
C GLU A 103 -11.99 -49.18 -7.38
N GLU A 104 -11.60 -49.76 -8.52
CA GLU A 104 -12.45 -50.58 -9.40
C GLU A 104 -12.67 -51.97 -8.78
N ASN A 105 -13.78 -52.65 -9.16
CA ASN A 105 -14.08 -54.10 -9.20
C ASN A 105 -15.48 -54.36 -8.59
N GLY A 106 -16.45 -55.01 -9.21
CA GLY A 106 -16.52 -55.80 -10.44
C GLY A 106 -17.92 -56.43 -10.57
N ASP A 107 -18.24 -56.81 -11.80
CA ASP A 107 -19.42 -57.50 -12.32
C ASP A 107 -19.86 -58.76 -11.55
N ALA A 108 -21.17 -58.93 -11.32
CA ALA A 108 -21.85 -60.24 -11.26
C ALA A 108 -23.39 -60.09 -11.29
N ALA A 109 -24.02 -60.95 -12.09
CA ALA A 109 -25.41 -60.90 -12.56
C ALA A 109 -26.48 -61.60 -11.67
N HIS A 110 -27.75 -61.24 -11.94
CA HIS A 110 -29.01 -62.03 -11.91
C HIS A 110 -29.54 -62.61 -10.56
N PRO A 111 -30.83 -63.05 -10.45
CA PRO A 111 -31.90 -63.23 -11.45
C PRO A 111 -32.87 -62.06 -11.64
#